data_AF-A0A7X6SQ40-F1
#
_entry.id   AF-A0A7X6SQ40-F1
#
_cell.length_a   1.000
_cell.length_b   1.000
_cell.length_c   1.000
_cell.angle_alpha   90.00
_cell.angle_beta   90.00
_cell.angle_gamma   90.00
#
_symmetry.space_group_name_H-M   'P 1'
#
loop_
_entity.id
_entity.type
_entity.pdbx_description
1 polymer ?
#
loop_
_entity_poly.entity_id
_entity_poly.type
_entity_poly.pdbx_seq_one_letter_code
_entity_poly.pdbx_strand_id
1 'polypeptide(L)'
;EIPVLIDLSELPELKQINYTKQGIIIGAGVTYSDIQHSGIIKSDLPSLYELVNKIASRQIRNFATLAGNIANASPIGDTLPLLLVMDASLTLLSSCGIREIPLQDFFLDYRKTKLQPKEIIEEIVIPVPAKEAFIRTTIATKRKAVDISSVVSAIKIVSEAGIIQEAQLAFGGVAPIPKLSSKFPELIIGKSKEEINPLEFAELIADEFNPISDVRGSKEYRQLVIRNQVLNYLQEFLEGGFNE
;
A
#
# COMPACT_ATOMS: atom_id res chain seq x y z
N GLU A 1 0.99 23.41 -19.71
CA GLU A 1 1.95 24.31 -19.06
C GLU A 1 1.53 24.46 -17.61
N ILE A 2 2.47 24.39 -16.65
CA ILE A 2 2.16 24.57 -15.21
C ILE A 2 2.46 26.05 -14.92
N PRO A 3 1.45 26.92 -14.76
CA PRO A 3 1.65 28.37 -14.71
C PRO A 3 2.33 28.81 -13.40
N VAL A 4 2.21 28.03 -12.33
CA VAL A 4 2.79 28.30 -11.01
C VAL A 4 3.26 26.99 -10.39
N LEU A 5 4.49 26.97 -9.87
CA LEU A 5 5.03 25.89 -9.05
C LEU A 5 5.15 26.39 -7.61
N ILE A 6 4.62 25.61 -6.66
CA ILE A 6 4.78 25.86 -5.22
C ILE A 6 5.67 24.76 -4.68
N ASP A 7 6.85 25.12 -4.18
CA ASP A 7 7.80 24.19 -3.60
C ASP A 7 7.57 24.07 -2.08
N LEU A 8 7.34 22.85 -1.61
CA LEU A 8 7.10 22.52 -0.20
C LEU A 8 8.35 21.91 0.46
N SER A 9 9.46 21.75 -0.27
CA SER A 9 10.63 21.01 0.17
C SER A 9 11.40 21.66 1.32
N GLU A 10 11.21 22.95 1.59
CA GLU A 10 11.87 23.68 2.68
C GLU A 10 11.00 23.82 3.94
N LEU A 11 9.86 23.11 4.01
CA LEU A 11 8.96 23.12 5.18
C LEU A 11 9.32 22.00 6.17
N PRO A 12 10.05 22.27 7.27
CA PRO A 12 10.46 21.23 8.23
C PRO A 12 9.28 20.57 8.95
N GLU A 13 8.15 21.26 9.09
CA GLU A 13 6.92 20.74 9.67
C GLU A 13 6.34 19.55 8.87
N LEU A 14 6.59 19.51 7.55
CA LEU A 14 6.14 18.40 6.70
C LEU A 14 7.11 17.22 6.68
N LYS A 15 8.25 17.29 7.36
CA LYS A 15 9.32 16.27 7.33
C LYS A 15 9.40 15.42 8.60
N GLN A 16 8.29 15.31 9.32
CA GLN A 16 8.24 14.64 10.62
C GLN A 16 7.75 13.18 10.49
N ILE A 17 8.34 12.29 11.31
CA ILE A 17 7.83 10.93 11.54
C ILE A 17 7.69 10.74 13.04
N ASN A 18 6.46 10.61 13.54
CA ASN A 18 6.18 10.59 14.98
C ASN A 18 5.09 9.58 15.35
N TYR A 19 5.10 9.16 16.62
CA TYR A 19 3.97 8.44 17.22
C TYR A 19 2.86 9.39 17.64
N THR A 20 1.63 8.94 17.46
CA THR A 20 0.42 9.56 17.99
C THR A 20 -0.52 8.51 18.58
N LYS A 21 -1.69 8.93 19.08
CA LYS A 21 -2.71 8.02 19.56
C LYS A 21 -3.35 7.21 18.43
N GLN A 22 -3.35 7.75 17.21
CA GLN A 22 -3.95 7.15 16.02
C GLN A 22 -3.00 6.19 15.29
N GLY A 23 -1.70 6.28 15.57
CA GLY A 23 -0.67 5.47 14.93
C GLY A 23 0.59 6.27 14.64
N ILE A 24 1.30 5.87 13.58
CA ILE A 24 2.50 6.57 13.10
C ILE A 24 2.07 7.61 12.08
N ILE A 25 2.47 8.85 12.30
CA ILE A 25 2.31 9.96 11.37
C ILE A 25 3.57 10.09 10.52
N ILE A 26 3.38 10.23 9.22
CA ILE A 26 4.42 10.50 8.22
C ILE A 26 4.04 11.79 7.49
N GLY A 27 4.80 12.86 7.71
CA GLY A 27 4.57 14.14 7.05
C GLY A 27 4.74 14.07 5.52
N ALA A 28 4.05 14.95 4.79
CA ALA A 28 4.02 14.90 3.33
C ALA A 28 5.36 15.19 2.63
N GLY A 29 6.27 15.86 3.34
CA GLY A 29 7.63 16.15 2.92
C GLY A 29 8.63 15.03 3.22
N VAL A 30 8.22 13.96 3.92
CA VAL A 30 9.08 12.82 4.23
C VAL A 30 9.40 12.05 2.95
N THR A 31 10.69 11.99 2.61
CA THR A 31 11.18 11.26 1.44
C THR A 31 11.23 9.76 1.71
N TYR A 32 11.32 8.97 0.65
CA TYR A 32 11.62 7.54 0.79
C TYR A 32 12.95 7.30 1.49
N SER A 33 13.95 8.14 1.27
CA SER A 33 15.22 8.04 1.99
C SER A 33 15.06 8.30 3.49
N ASP A 34 14.23 9.26 3.89
CA ASP A 34 13.92 9.49 5.32
C ASP A 34 13.25 8.26 5.94
N ILE A 35 12.32 7.64 5.21
CA ILE A 35 11.68 6.37 5.62
C ILE A 35 12.74 5.26 5.80
N GLN A 36 13.71 5.13 4.90
CA GLN A 36 14.78 4.12 5.01
C GLN A 36 15.66 4.32 6.27
N HIS A 37 15.81 5.55 6.76
CA HIS A 37 16.65 5.84 7.93
C HIS A 37 15.84 5.99 9.22
N SER A 38 14.53 5.83 9.17
CA SER A 38 13.66 5.95 10.35
C SER A 38 13.67 4.67 11.19
N GLY A 39 14.10 4.80 12.45
CA GLY A 39 14.02 3.72 13.43
C GLY A 39 12.58 3.29 13.74
N ILE A 40 11.64 4.25 13.74
CA ILE A 40 10.20 3.99 13.94
C ILE A 40 9.67 3.10 12.81
N ILE A 41 9.93 3.48 11.55
CA ILE A 41 9.40 2.72 10.41
C ILE A 41 10.04 1.33 10.34
N LYS A 42 11.35 1.23 10.59
CA LYS A 42 12.05 -0.05 10.58
C LYS A 42 11.53 -1.02 11.65
N SER A 43 11.19 -0.52 12.83
CA SER A 43 10.72 -1.31 13.97
C SER A 43 9.23 -1.69 13.81
N ASP A 44 8.38 -0.71 13.52
CA ASP A 44 6.93 -0.85 13.73
C ASP A 44 6.16 -0.99 12.41
N LEU A 45 6.77 -0.65 11.26
CA LEU A 45 6.22 -0.87 9.92
C LEU A 45 7.23 -1.58 8.99
N PRO A 46 7.72 -2.78 9.36
CA PRO A 46 8.79 -3.48 8.64
C PRO A 46 8.46 -3.74 7.17
N SER A 47 7.20 -4.06 6.85
CA SER A 47 6.77 -4.26 5.46
C SER A 47 6.88 -2.98 4.61
N LEU A 48 6.65 -1.80 5.20
CA LEU A 48 6.85 -0.52 4.51
C LEU A 48 8.34 -0.25 4.32
N TYR A 49 9.14 -0.49 5.35
CA TYR A 49 10.60 -0.37 5.26
C TYR A 49 11.17 -1.26 4.15
N GLU A 50 10.82 -2.54 4.10
CA GLU A 50 11.26 -3.47 3.05
C GLU A 50 10.82 -3.05 1.66
N LEU A 51 9.56 -2.62 1.52
CA LEU A 51 9.01 -2.18 0.26
C LEU A 51 9.78 -0.96 -0.28
N VAL A 52 10.01 0.05 0.57
CA VAL A 52 10.75 1.27 0.20
C VAL A 52 12.18 0.96 -0.24
N ASN A 53 12.82 -0.05 0.36
CA ASN A 53 14.15 -0.50 -0.07
C ASN A 53 14.19 -1.08 -1.50
N LYS A 54 13.04 -1.53 -2.03
CA LYS A 54 12.89 -2.06 -3.39
C LYS A 54 12.41 -1.02 -4.41
N ILE A 55 11.87 0.12 -3.94
CA ILE A 55 11.31 1.17 -4.81
C ILE A 55 12.40 2.02 -5.45
N ALA A 56 12.36 2.12 -6.78
CA ALA A 56 13.16 3.05 -7.57
C ALA A 56 14.69 2.99 -7.30
N SER A 57 15.43 4.00 -7.80
CA SER A 57 16.84 4.19 -7.48
C SER A 57 17.02 5.04 -6.22
N ARG A 58 18.22 5.01 -5.64
CA ARG A 58 18.56 5.88 -4.49
C ARG A 58 18.34 7.37 -4.79
N GLN A 59 18.65 7.80 -6.01
CA GLN A 59 18.46 9.18 -6.45
C GLN A 59 16.99 9.58 -6.39
N ILE A 60 16.08 8.73 -6.89
CA ILE A 60 14.65 8.99 -6.80
C ILE A 60 14.19 8.98 -5.34
N ARG A 61 14.67 8.04 -4.52
CA ARG A 61 14.28 7.96 -3.11
C ARG A 61 14.70 9.17 -2.27
N ASN A 62 15.80 9.83 -2.64
CA ASN A 62 16.25 11.06 -1.96
C ASN A 62 15.34 12.28 -2.18
N PHE A 63 14.45 12.25 -3.18
CA PHE A 63 13.59 13.39 -3.51
C PHE A 63 12.10 13.04 -3.48
N ALA A 64 11.73 11.82 -3.87
CA ALA A 64 10.34 11.41 -3.91
C ALA A 64 9.81 11.17 -2.50
N THR A 65 8.65 11.76 -2.22
CA THR A 65 7.94 11.60 -0.94
C THR A 65 6.83 10.57 -1.02
N LEU A 66 6.47 10.01 0.13
CA LEU A 66 5.35 9.07 0.23
C LEU A 66 4.03 9.76 -0.16
N ALA A 67 3.80 10.98 0.32
CA ALA A 67 2.62 11.75 -0.04
C ALA A 67 2.58 12.12 -1.52
N GLY A 68 3.74 12.39 -2.15
CA GLY A 68 3.82 12.61 -3.60
C GLY A 68 3.42 11.36 -4.39
N ASN A 69 3.76 10.15 -3.91
CA ASN A 69 3.32 8.90 -4.52
C ASN A 69 1.79 8.74 -4.45
N ILE A 70 1.19 9.07 -3.31
CA ILE A 70 -0.25 9.04 -3.07
C ILE A 70 -0.96 10.09 -3.93
N ALA A 71 -0.51 11.35 -3.92
CA ALA A 71 -1.10 12.44 -4.69
C ALA A 71 -1.04 12.20 -6.20
N ASN A 72 0.03 11.55 -6.68
CA ASN A 72 0.16 11.16 -8.09
C ASN A 72 -0.89 10.13 -8.53
N ALA A 73 -1.47 9.36 -7.59
CA ALA A 73 -2.58 8.43 -7.83
C ALA A 73 -2.38 7.51 -9.05
N SER A 74 -1.15 7.01 -9.19
CA SER A 74 -0.83 6.04 -10.21
C SER A 74 -1.41 4.68 -9.81
N PRO A 75 -2.11 3.95 -10.70
CA PRO A 75 -2.65 2.63 -10.39
C PRO A 75 -1.59 1.60 -9.99
N ILE A 76 -0.33 1.88 -10.34
CA ILE A 76 0.87 1.06 -10.11
C ILE A 76 1.83 1.75 -9.13
N GLY A 77 1.31 2.62 -8.25
CA GLY A 77 2.11 3.16 -7.14
C GLY A 77 2.42 2.05 -6.15
N ASP A 78 3.69 1.71 -6.00
CA ASP A 78 4.13 0.51 -5.26
C ASP A 78 3.67 0.51 -3.79
N THR A 79 3.63 1.68 -3.14
CA THR A 79 3.24 1.79 -1.73
C THR A 79 1.73 1.70 -1.50
N LEU A 80 0.92 1.97 -2.53
CA LEU A 80 -0.51 2.20 -2.35
C LEU A 80 -1.25 0.95 -1.86
N PRO A 81 -1.02 -0.27 -2.40
CA PRO A 81 -1.66 -1.47 -1.86
C PRO A 81 -1.31 -1.72 -0.40
N LEU A 82 -0.05 -1.49 0.00
CA LEU A 82 0.37 -1.67 1.39
C LEU A 82 -0.36 -0.68 2.31
N LEU A 83 -0.40 0.60 1.93
CA LEU A 83 -1.10 1.60 2.72
C LEU A 83 -2.61 1.32 2.83
N LEU A 84 -3.22 0.75 1.79
CA LEU A 84 -4.62 0.32 1.83
C LEU A 84 -4.86 -0.81 2.84
N VAL A 85 -4.03 -1.87 2.83
CA VAL A 85 -4.19 -2.98 3.80
C VAL A 85 -3.72 -2.63 5.21
N MET A 86 -3.11 -1.45 5.38
CA MET A 86 -2.73 -0.93 6.69
C MET A 86 -3.73 0.11 7.21
N ASP A 87 -4.89 0.26 6.56
CA ASP A 87 -5.94 1.21 6.95
C ASP A 87 -5.42 2.65 7.07
N ALA A 88 -4.48 3.04 6.21
CA ALA A 88 -3.92 4.38 6.24
C ALA A 88 -4.99 5.44 5.97
N SER A 89 -4.81 6.62 6.57
CA SER A 89 -5.63 7.81 6.32
C SER A 89 -4.75 9.01 6.03
N LEU A 90 -5.36 10.07 5.48
CA LEU A 90 -4.69 11.30 5.10
C LEU A 90 -5.31 12.47 5.86
N THR A 91 -4.45 13.33 6.39
CA THR A 91 -4.84 14.66 6.86
C THR A 91 -4.65 15.64 5.70
N LEU A 92 -5.74 16.30 5.30
CA LEU A 92 -5.76 17.29 4.23
C LEU A 92 -5.88 18.68 4.83
N LEU A 93 -4.94 19.56 4.48
CA LEU A 93 -4.87 20.92 4.98
C LEU A 93 -5.24 21.92 3.87
N SER A 94 -6.03 22.93 4.23
CA SER A 94 -6.30 24.11 3.40
C SER A 94 -6.36 25.37 4.24
N SER A 95 -6.47 26.53 3.60
CA SER A 95 -6.76 27.80 4.29
C SER A 95 -8.09 27.82 5.04
N CYS A 96 -9.01 26.90 4.70
CA CYS A 96 -10.35 26.82 5.30
C CYS A 96 -10.41 25.84 6.49
N GLY A 97 -9.32 25.11 6.77
CA GLY A 97 -9.25 24.14 7.85
C GLY A 97 -8.64 22.82 7.43
N ILE A 98 -8.78 21.83 8.32
CA ILE A 98 -8.22 20.49 8.22
C ILE A 98 -9.37 19.49 8.09
N ARG A 99 -9.20 18.46 7.27
CA ARG A 99 -10.08 17.29 7.27
C ARG A 99 -9.31 16.00 7.06
N GLU A 100 -9.83 14.93 7.61
CA GLU A 100 -9.26 13.58 7.47
C GLU A 100 -10.05 12.77 6.43
N ILE A 101 -9.36 11.88 5.73
CA ILE A 101 -9.99 10.93 4.81
C ILE A 101 -9.27 9.57 4.85
N PRO A 102 -10.00 8.44 4.92
CA PRO A 102 -9.42 7.13 4.71
C PRO A 102 -8.78 7.02 3.32
N LEU A 103 -7.62 6.39 3.21
CA LEU A 103 -6.90 6.30 1.93
C LEU A 103 -7.73 5.55 0.87
N GLN A 104 -8.51 4.55 1.28
CA GLN A 104 -9.42 3.82 0.39
C GLN A 104 -10.45 4.73 -0.31
N ASP A 105 -10.81 5.85 0.32
CA ASP A 105 -11.80 6.80 -0.20
C ASP A 105 -11.16 7.95 -1.00
N PHE A 106 -9.83 8.00 -1.07
CA PHE A 106 -9.08 9.12 -1.65
C PHE A 106 -8.99 9.05 -3.18
N PHE A 107 -8.89 7.85 -3.75
CA PHE A 107 -8.72 7.65 -5.20
C PHE A 107 -10.08 7.60 -5.89
N LEU A 108 -10.25 8.40 -6.94
CA LEU A 108 -11.50 8.45 -7.73
C LEU A 108 -11.38 7.69 -9.05
N ASP A 109 -10.24 7.81 -9.73
CA ASP A 109 -9.97 7.25 -11.05
C ASP A 109 -8.47 7.38 -11.36
N TYR A 110 -8.03 6.95 -12.55
CA TYR A 110 -6.67 7.11 -13.03
C TYR A 110 -6.17 8.56 -12.87
N ARG A 111 -5.20 8.76 -11.95
CA ARG A 111 -4.64 10.08 -11.61
C ARG A 111 -5.67 11.12 -11.16
N LYS A 112 -6.82 10.68 -10.62
CA LYS A 112 -7.84 11.56 -10.02
C LYS A 112 -8.00 11.22 -8.55
N THR A 113 -7.96 12.25 -7.71
CA THR A 113 -8.07 12.13 -6.24
C THR A 113 -9.21 12.99 -5.72
N LYS A 114 -9.56 12.81 -4.44
CA LYS A 114 -10.51 13.67 -3.71
C LYS A 114 -9.89 14.98 -3.16
N LEU A 115 -8.66 15.34 -3.56
CA LEU A 115 -8.09 16.66 -3.24
C LEU A 115 -8.96 17.76 -3.87
N GLN A 116 -9.40 18.69 -3.03
CA GLN A 116 -10.08 19.90 -3.46
C GLN A 116 -9.06 20.97 -3.87
N PRO A 117 -9.48 21.98 -4.66
CA PRO A 117 -8.63 23.12 -4.95
C PRO A 117 -8.09 23.75 -3.66
N LYS A 118 -6.77 24.01 -3.63
CA LYS A 118 -6.02 24.59 -2.48
C LYS A 118 -5.85 23.66 -1.27
N GLU A 119 -6.21 22.38 -1.39
CA GLU A 119 -5.79 21.38 -0.39
C GLU A 119 -4.40 20.85 -0.69
N ILE A 120 -3.65 20.57 0.37
CA ILE A 120 -2.45 19.75 0.34
C ILE A 120 -2.66 18.52 1.23
N ILE A 121 -1.96 17.43 0.92
CA ILE A 121 -1.75 16.37 1.91
C ILE A 121 -0.74 16.95 2.90
N GLU A 122 -1.11 17.03 4.17
CA GLU A 122 -0.22 17.45 5.25
C GLU A 122 0.58 16.26 5.79
N GLU A 123 -0.13 15.16 6.03
CA GLU A 123 0.45 13.94 6.62
C GLU A 123 -0.37 12.69 6.27
N ILE A 124 0.30 11.55 6.39
CA ILE A 124 -0.26 10.20 6.27
C ILE A 124 -0.25 9.58 7.67
N VAL A 125 -1.39 9.07 8.09
CA VAL A 125 -1.54 8.37 9.38
C VAL A 125 -1.67 6.88 9.10
N ILE A 126 -0.78 6.08 9.69
CA ILE A 126 -0.77 4.63 9.56
C ILE A 126 -0.95 4.01 10.95
N PRO A 127 -2.08 3.34 11.23
CA PRO A 127 -2.26 2.55 12.44
C PRO A 127 -1.10 1.59 12.67
N VAL A 128 -0.64 1.46 13.91
CA VAL A 128 0.38 0.47 14.27
C VAL A 128 -0.28 -0.91 14.22
N PRO A 129 0.22 -1.84 13.38
CA PRO A 129 -0.37 -3.17 13.29
C PRO A 129 -0.21 -3.94 14.61
N ALA A 130 -1.10 -4.91 14.85
CA ALA A 130 -0.87 -5.90 15.89
C ALA A 130 0.48 -6.61 15.66
N LYS A 131 1.19 -6.97 16.73
CA LYS A 131 2.53 -7.60 16.61
C LYS A 131 2.45 -8.91 15.83
N GLU A 132 1.34 -9.62 15.98
CA GLU A 132 1.04 -10.89 15.36
C GLU A 132 0.38 -10.71 13.97
N ALA A 133 0.31 -9.49 13.43
CA ALA A 133 -0.22 -9.26 12.09
C ALA A 133 0.73 -9.84 11.04
N PHE A 134 0.20 -10.73 10.20
CA PHE A 134 0.87 -11.17 8.99
C PHE A 134 0.71 -10.11 7.91
N ILE A 135 1.78 -9.35 7.64
CA ILE A 135 1.78 -8.31 6.60
C ILE A 135 2.88 -8.60 5.60
N ARG A 136 2.51 -8.71 4.32
CA ARG A 136 3.45 -8.98 3.23
C ARG A 136 3.14 -8.12 2.01
N THR A 137 4.19 -7.89 1.22
CA THR A 137 4.10 -7.21 -0.07
C THR A 137 4.88 -7.96 -1.14
N THR A 138 4.37 -7.92 -2.36
CA THR A 138 4.99 -8.58 -3.51
C THR A 138 4.91 -7.64 -4.70
N ILE A 139 6.06 -7.40 -5.31
CA ILE A 139 6.19 -6.63 -6.54
C ILE A 139 6.54 -7.60 -7.67
N ALA A 140 5.75 -7.58 -8.74
CA ALA A 140 6.06 -8.25 -10.00
C ALA A 140 6.51 -7.21 -11.03
N THR A 141 7.78 -7.28 -11.42
CA THR A 141 8.43 -6.42 -12.42
C THR A 141 9.14 -7.26 -13.48
N LYS A 142 9.46 -6.67 -14.64
CA LYS A 142 10.25 -7.34 -15.68
C LYS A 142 11.74 -7.35 -15.33
N ARG A 143 12.22 -6.40 -14.51
CA ARG A 143 13.61 -6.30 -14.06
C ARG A 143 13.70 -6.30 -12.54
N LYS A 144 14.84 -6.78 -12.02
CA LYS A 144 15.12 -6.89 -10.59
C LYS A 144 15.19 -5.55 -9.85
N ALA A 145 15.45 -4.44 -10.55
CA ALA A 145 15.54 -3.11 -9.96
C ALA A 145 15.18 -2.03 -10.98
N VAL A 146 14.71 -0.88 -10.48
CA VAL A 146 14.40 0.33 -11.27
C VAL A 146 13.47 0.03 -12.44
N ASP A 147 12.35 -0.63 -12.13
CA ASP A 147 11.31 -0.97 -13.10
C ASP A 147 9.95 -0.64 -12.53
N ILE A 148 8.99 -0.43 -13.43
CA ILE A 148 7.63 -0.13 -13.07
C ILE A 148 6.87 -1.45 -12.93
N SER A 149 6.22 -1.64 -11.78
CA SER A 149 5.46 -2.84 -11.47
C SER A 149 4.37 -3.14 -12.49
N SER A 150 4.32 -4.41 -12.91
CA SER A 150 3.19 -4.97 -13.67
C SER A 150 2.01 -5.22 -12.74
N VAL A 151 2.27 -5.80 -11.56
CA VAL A 151 1.34 -5.98 -10.46
C VAL A 151 2.10 -5.78 -9.15
N VAL A 152 1.51 -5.01 -8.24
CA VAL A 152 1.97 -4.94 -6.85
C VAL A 152 0.82 -5.35 -5.96
N SER A 153 1.08 -6.10 -4.90
CA SER A 153 0.07 -6.51 -3.95
C SER A 153 0.56 -6.39 -2.52
N ALA A 154 -0.39 -6.30 -1.61
CA ALA A 154 -0.15 -6.38 -0.18
C ALA A 154 -1.28 -7.15 0.50
N ILE A 155 -0.95 -7.84 1.58
CA ILE A 155 -1.89 -8.60 2.41
C ILE A 155 -1.67 -8.22 3.87
N LYS A 156 -2.77 -8.15 4.63
CA LYS A 156 -2.78 -8.10 6.10
C LYS A 156 -3.71 -9.22 6.59
N ILE A 157 -3.24 -10.05 7.50
CA ILE A 157 -4.07 -11.01 8.25
C ILE A 157 -3.75 -10.87 9.74
N VAL A 158 -4.77 -10.72 10.57
CA VAL A 158 -4.65 -10.73 12.03
C VAL A 158 -5.44 -11.91 12.56
N SER A 159 -4.82 -12.73 13.40
CA SER A 159 -5.45 -13.89 14.02
C SER A 159 -5.40 -13.77 15.53
N GLU A 160 -6.51 -14.11 16.18
CA GLU A 160 -6.63 -14.19 17.63
C GLU A 160 -7.13 -15.58 18.00
N ALA A 161 -6.44 -16.24 18.94
CA ALA A 161 -6.76 -17.61 19.36
C ALA A 161 -6.91 -18.63 18.21
N GLY A 162 -6.12 -18.48 17.14
CA GLY A 162 -6.14 -19.36 15.97
C GLY A 162 -7.25 -19.06 14.95
N ILE A 163 -8.06 -18.02 15.18
CA ILE A 163 -9.14 -17.60 14.29
C ILE A 163 -8.81 -16.24 13.69
N ILE A 164 -9.02 -16.10 12.38
CA ILE A 164 -8.74 -14.86 11.65
C ILE A 164 -9.82 -13.81 11.95
N GLN A 165 -9.40 -12.69 12.53
CA GLN A 165 -10.27 -11.58 12.92
C GLN A 165 -10.30 -10.47 11.87
N GLU A 166 -9.14 -10.17 11.29
CA GLU A 166 -9.01 -9.18 10.22
C GLU A 166 -8.27 -9.80 9.03
N ALA A 167 -8.73 -9.46 7.84
CA ALA A 167 -8.05 -9.83 6.61
C ALA A 167 -8.28 -8.76 5.55
N GLN A 168 -7.21 -8.29 4.92
CA GLN A 168 -7.25 -7.37 3.81
C GLN A 168 -6.23 -7.79 2.76
N LEU A 169 -6.59 -7.58 1.49
CA LEU A 169 -5.73 -7.87 0.35
C LEU A 169 -5.95 -6.76 -0.67
N ALA A 170 -4.88 -6.13 -1.12
CA ALA A 170 -4.93 -5.05 -2.09
C ALA A 170 -4.00 -5.31 -3.27
N PHE A 171 -4.37 -4.75 -4.42
CA PHE A 171 -3.60 -4.82 -5.64
C PHE A 171 -3.47 -3.45 -6.32
N GLY A 172 -2.30 -3.21 -6.90
CA GLY A 172 -2.03 -2.16 -7.87
C GLY A 172 -1.70 -2.77 -9.23
N GLY A 173 -1.96 -2.03 -10.31
CA GLY A 173 -1.78 -2.49 -11.68
C GLY A 173 -2.87 -3.44 -12.17
N VAL A 174 -3.99 -3.57 -11.45
CA VAL A 174 -5.09 -4.49 -11.84
C VAL A 174 -6.41 -3.77 -12.16
N ALA A 175 -6.47 -2.47 -11.86
CA ALA A 175 -7.61 -1.58 -12.09
C ALA A 175 -7.10 -0.14 -12.31
N PRO A 176 -7.97 0.84 -12.66
CA PRO A 176 -7.58 2.25 -12.80
C PRO A 176 -7.10 2.92 -11.50
N ILE A 177 -7.38 2.31 -10.35
CA ILE A 177 -6.89 2.72 -9.03
C ILE A 177 -6.42 1.47 -8.27
N PRO A 178 -5.55 1.61 -7.25
CA PRO A 178 -5.28 0.53 -6.31
C PRO A 178 -6.59 0.07 -5.66
N LYS A 179 -6.78 -1.24 -5.53
CA LYS A 179 -8.07 -1.81 -5.15
C LYS A 179 -7.91 -2.88 -4.07
N LEU A 180 -8.73 -2.78 -3.02
CA LEU A 180 -8.94 -3.85 -2.04
C LEU A 180 -9.83 -4.95 -2.65
N SER A 181 -9.47 -6.21 -2.40
CA SER A 181 -10.31 -7.36 -2.71
C SER A 181 -11.51 -7.36 -1.76
N SER A 182 -12.70 -7.31 -2.33
CA SER A 182 -13.96 -7.45 -1.61
C SER A 182 -14.22 -8.90 -1.20
N LYS A 183 -13.78 -9.86 -2.01
CA LYS A 183 -13.96 -11.29 -1.73
C LYS A 183 -13.04 -11.82 -0.64
N PHE A 184 -11.81 -11.31 -0.54
CA PHE A 184 -10.82 -11.89 0.36
C PHE A 184 -11.24 -11.88 1.84
N PRO A 185 -11.72 -10.75 2.43
CA PRO A 185 -12.22 -10.75 3.81
C PRO A 185 -13.38 -11.73 4.01
N GLU A 186 -14.33 -11.77 3.07
CA GLU A 186 -15.51 -12.67 3.12
C GLU A 186 -15.11 -14.16 3.11
N LEU A 187 -14.01 -14.50 2.42
CA LEU A 187 -13.56 -15.88 2.28
C LEU A 187 -12.84 -16.42 3.51
N ILE A 188 -12.19 -15.56 4.30
CA ILE A 188 -11.18 -15.98 5.28
C ILE A 188 -11.45 -15.53 6.72
N ILE A 189 -12.17 -14.42 6.96
CA ILE A 189 -12.49 -13.98 8.32
C ILE A 189 -13.39 -15.02 9.00
N GLY A 190 -13.10 -15.32 10.27
CA GLY A 190 -13.79 -16.32 11.07
C GLY A 190 -13.29 -17.76 10.88
N LYS A 191 -12.34 -17.98 9.96
CA LYS A 191 -11.74 -19.30 9.72
C LYS A 191 -10.46 -19.51 10.53
N SER A 192 -10.17 -20.77 10.83
CA SER A 192 -8.84 -21.21 11.26
C SER A 192 -7.92 -21.47 10.06
N LYS A 193 -6.62 -21.71 10.32
CA LYS A 193 -5.64 -22.02 9.28
C LYS A 193 -6.00 -23.30 8.51
N GLU A 194 -6.56 -24.29 9.19
CA GLU A 194 -6.91 -25.60 8.63
C GLU A 194 -8.06 -25.53 7.62
N GLU A 195 -8.88 -24.48 7.67
CA GLU A 195 -10.01 -24.26 6.77
C GLU A 195 -9.64 -23.47 5.51
N ILE A 196 -8.38 -23.04 5.39
CA ILE A 196 -7.89 -22.30 4.24
C ILE A 196 -7.41 -23.28 3.18
N ASN A 197 -7.98 -23.15 1.97
CA ASN A 197 -7.48 -23.81 0.77
C ASN A 197 -6.80 -22.76 -0.12
N PRO A 198 -5.45 -22.64 -0.10
CA PRO A 198 -4.73 -21.60 -0.83
C PRO A 198 -5.00 -21.58 -2.33
N LEU A 199 -5.11 -22.76 -2.96
CA LEU A 199 -5.33 -22.88 -4.40
C LEU A 199 -6.72 -22.37 -4.81
N GLU A 200 -7.74 -22.84 -4.11
CA GLU A 200 -9.13 -22.44 -4.37
C GLU A 200 -9.34 -20.94 -4.11
N PHE A 201 -8.83 -20.42 -2.99
CA PHE A 201 -8.98 -19.01 -2.65
C PHE A 201 -8.27 -18.12 -3.67
N ALA A 202 -7.06 -18.51 -4.10
CA ALA A 202 -6.31 -17.80 -5.12
C ALA A 202 -7.07 -17.70 -6.46
N GLU A 203 -7.81 -18.75 -6.84
CA GLU A 203 -8.65 -18.75 -8.04
C GLU A 203 -9.86 -17.82 -7.89
N LEU A 204 -10.61 -17.94 -6.79
CA LEU A 204 -11.79 -17.09 -6.53
C LEU A 204 -11.46 -15.59 -6.48
N ILE A 205 -10.29 -15.25 -5.92
CA ILE A 205 -9.79 -13.87 -5.80
C ILE A 205 -9.27 -13.37 -7.14
N ALA A 206 -8.53 -14.18 -7.90
CA ALA A 206 -8.06 -13.78 -9.23
C ALA A 206 -9.22 -13.40 -10.16
N ASP A 207 -10.34 -14.11 -10.06
CA ASP A 207 -11.57 -13.85 -10.82
C ASP A 207 -12.29 -12.54 -10.42
N GLU A 208 -11.92 -11.91 -9.29
CA GLU A 208 -12.43 -10.57 -8.93
C GLU A 208 -11.86 -9.47 -9.84
N PHE A 209 -10.70 -9.71 -10.46
CA PHE A 209 -9.94 -8.69 -11.17
C PHE A 209 -9.95 -8.91 -12.69
N ASN A 210 -10.16 -7.82 -13.43
CA ASN A 210 -10.15 -7.80 -14.89
C ASN A 210 -9.13 -6.78 -15.42
N PRO A 211 -7.81 -7.08 -15.31
CA PRO A 211 -6.76 -6.14 -15.70
C PRO A 211 -6.73 -5.90 -17.21
N ILE A 212 -6.26 -4.71 -17.62
CA ILE A 212 -5.99 -4.41 -19.03
C ILE A 212 -4.61 -4.93 -19.45
N SER A 213 -4.46 -5.19 -20.75
CA SER A 213 -3.14 -5.39 -21.37
C SER A 213 -2.46 -4.04 -21.63
N ASP A 214 -1.16 -3.94 -21.34
CA ASP A 214 -0.32 -2.81 -21.75
C ASP A 214 1.14 -3.25 -21.97
N VAL A 215 2.05 -2.28 -22.12
CA VAL A 215 3.50 -2.51 -22.29
C VAL A 215 4.19 -3.24 -21.12
N ARG A 216 3.57 -3.30 -19.95
CA ARG A 216 4.08 -3.94 -18.72
C ARG A 216 3.61 -5.39 -18.59
N GLY A 217 2.56 -5.79 -19.30
CA GLY A 217 2.10 -7.18 -19.34
C GLY A 217 0.72 -7.33 -19.97
N SER A 218 0.44 -8.51 -20.51
CA SER A 218 -0.90 -8.83 -20.99
C SER A 218 -1.86 -9.04 -19.82
N LYS A 219 -3.17 -8.96 -20.11
CA LYS A 219 -4.24 -9.29 -19.17
C LYS A 219 -4.06 -10.70 -18.58
N GLU A 220 -3.78 -11.68 -19.43
CA GLU A 220 -3.62 -13.09 -19.04
C GLU A 220 -2.43 -13.27 -18.10
N TYR A 221 -1.31 -12.61 -18.42
CA TYR A 221 -0.14 -12.59 -17.55
C TYR A 221 -0.47 -11.97 -16.19
N ARG A 222 -1.16 -10.82 -16.16
CA ARG A 222 -1.54 -10.16 -14.91
C ARG A 222 -2.48 -11.02 -14.07
N GLN A 223 -3.46 -11.71 -14.68
CA GLN A 223 -4.33 -12.64 -13.96
C GLN A 223 -3.54 -13.80 -13.33
N LEU A 224 -2.58 -14.38 -14.05
CA LEU A 224 -1.70 -15.41 -13.50
C LEU A 224 -0.86 -14.88 -12.33
N VAL A 225 -0.34 -13.65 -12.44
CA VAL A 225 0.43 -13.01 -11.36
C VAL A 225 -0.45 -12.77 -10.12
N ILE A 226 -1.68 -12.29 -10.28
CA ILE A 226 -2.62 -12.10 -9.15
C ILE A 226 -2.83 -13.43 -8.43
N ARG A 227 -3.22 -14.48 -9.17
CA ARG A 227 -3.45 -15.83 -8.61
C ARG A 227 -2.22 -16.32 -7.85
N ASN A 228 -1.03 -16.24 -8.45
CA ASN A 228 0.19 -16.75 -7.84
C ASN A 228 0.63 -15.94 -6.61
N GLN A 229 0.44 -14.61 -6.61
CA GLN A 229 0.74 -13.79 -5.44
C GLN A 229 -0.16 -14.14 -4.25
N VAL A 230 -1.46 -14.35 -4.49
CA VAL A 230 -2.39 -14.79 -3.44
C VAL A 230 -2.01 -16.16 -2.91
N LEU A 231 -1.73 -17.11 -3.81
CA LEU A 231 -1.30 -18.46 -3.43
C LEU A 231 -0.07 -18.41 -2.52
N ASN A 232 0.96 -17.65 -2.91
CA ASN A 232 2.20 -17.52 -2.14
C ASN A 232 1.95 -16.91 -0.75
N TYR A 233 1.14 -15.85 -0.65
CA TYR A 233 0.81 -15.27 0.65
C TYR A 233 0.10 -16.25 1.57
N LEU A 234 -0.88 -16.99 1.05
CA LEU A 234 -1.63 -17.96 1.84
C LEU A 234 -0.74 -19.13 2.27
N GLN A 235 0.14 -19.63 1.40
CA GLN A 235 1.12 -20.66 1.76
C GLN A 235 2.06 -20.17 2.87
N GLU A 236 2.64 -18.97 2.72
CA GLU A 236 3.53 -18.39 3.72
C GLU A 236 2.81 -18.18 5.08
N PHE A 237 1.58 -17.70 5.05
CA PHE A 237 0.76 -17.54 6.25
C PHE A 237 0.50 -18.89 6.96
N LEU A 238 0.21 -19.94 6.21
CA LEU A 238 -0.02 -21.29 6.74
C LEU A 238 1.25 -21.91 7.32
N GLU A 239 2.41 -21.68 6.70
CA GLU A 239 3.71 -22.18 7.15
C GLU A 239 4.24 -21.48 8.43
N GLY A 240 3.60 -20.37 8.85
CA GLY A 240 3.84 -19.75 10.15
C GLY A 240 4.70 -18.50 10.14
N GLY A 241 4.85 -17.82 9.00
CA GLY A 241 5.67 -16.62 8.85
C GLY A 241 5.09 -15.36 9.50
N PHE A 242 4.86 -15.34 10.82
CA PHE A 242 4.77 -14.05 11.52
C PHE A 242 6.15 -13.39 11.47
N ASN A 243 6.20 -12.05 11.37
CA ASN A 243 7.45 -11.30 11.24
C ASN A 243 8.42 -11.66 12.38
N GLU A 244 9.42 -12.50 12.11
CA GLU A 244 10.62 -12.66 12.96
C GLU A 244 11.58 -11.48 12.78
#